data_AF-A0A1F3WIR8-F1
#
_entry.id   AF-A0A1F3WIR8-F1
#
_cell.length_a   1.000
_cell.length_b   1.000
_cell.length_c   1.000
_cell.angle_alpha   90.00
_cell.angle_beta   90.00
_cell.angle_gamma   90.00
#
_symmetry.space_group_name_H-M   'P 1'
#
loop_
_entity.id
_entity.type
_entity.pdbx_description
1 polymer ?
#
loop_
_entity_poly.entity_id
_entity_poly.type
_entity_poly.pdbx_seq_one_letter_code
_entity_poly.pdbx_strand_id
1 'polypeptide(L)'
;MISYTFALILAVLAALLMILLFVWLWKKLKKKAVAGGTIGFFVGIVAATGIMVIPSHVYVLTGGHDYSHYLLYSATDYTKKDKTTIQLEAPQTQCILVNDTDKVYAVDEVIYGYTGGNGNVKTVEPYSHIILNHSKIDCFFDDEPPASIETKSSGNVSMLWVREYKKEDVLRDQEKLRHLQELLSE
;
A
#
# COMPACT_ATOMS: atom_id res chain seq x y z
N MET A 1 5.68 -13.07 -5.06
CA MET A 1 4.90 -12.27 -4.08
C MET A 1 4.86 -13.00 -2.76
N ILE A 2 4.95 -12.28 -1.64
CA ILE A 2 4.86 -12.85 -0.30
C ILE A 2 3.67 -12.21 0.41
N SER A 3 2.84 -13.01 1.09
CA SER A 3 1.76 -12.49 1.93
C SER A 3 2.34 -11.52 2.97
N TYR A 4 1.69 -10.37 3.19
CA TYR A 4 2.14 -9.36 4.14
C TYR A 4 2.38 -9.95 5.55
N THR A 5 1.42 -10.72 6.04
CA THR A 5 1.50 -11.36 7.37
C THR A 5 2.68 -12.33 7.46
N PHE A 6 2.92 -13.11 6.41
CA PHE A 6 4.04 -14.05 6.38
C PHE A 6 5.40 -13.32 6.36
N ALA A 7 5.52 -12.25 5.56
CA ALA A 7 6.73 -11.44 5.53
C ALA A 7 7.03 -10.82 6.90
N LEU A 8 6.01 -10.34 7.62
CA LEU A 8 6.14 -9.80 8.97
C LEU A 8 6.63 -10.86 9.96
N ILE A 9 6.04 -12.07 9.92
CA ILE A 9 6.48 -13.20 10.77
C ILE A 9 7.94 -13.56 10.48
N LEU A 10 8.33 -13.65 9.21
CA LEU A 10 9.70 -13.98 8.82
C LEU A 10 10.70 -12.93 9.30
N ALA A 11 10.36 -11.65 9.21
CA ALA A 11 11.19 -10.56 9.72
C ALA A 11 11.41 -10.65 11.24
N VAL A 12 10.36 -10.98 11.99
CA VAL A 12 10.45 -11.19 13.45
C VAL A 12 11.35 -12.39 13.78
N LEU A 13 11.19 -13.52 13.07
CA LEU A 13 12.03 -14.71 13.27
C LEU A 13 13.50 -14.44 12.95
N ALA A 14 13.79 -13.71 11.86
CA ALA A 14 15.14 -13.34 11.48
C ALA A 14 15.80 -12.43 12.56
N ALA A 15 15.05 -11.47 13.10
CA ALA A 15 15.52 -10.61 14.18
C ALA A 15 15.84 -11.40 15.46
N LEU A 16 14.97 -12.35 15.85
CA LEU A 16 15.22 -13.23 17.00
C LEU A 16 16.47 -14.09 16.79
N LEU A 17 16.65 -14.64 15.59
CA LEU A 17 17.82 -15.46 15.25
C LEU A 17 19.12 -14.64 15.31
N MET A 18 19.10 -13.39 14.83
CA MET A 18 20.22 -12.46 14.95
C MET A 18 20.57 -12.15 16.40
N ILE A 19 19.57 -11.91 17.27
CA ILE A 19 19.79 -11.71 18.70
C ILE A 19 20.42 -12.96 19.34
N LEU A 20 19.91 -14.15 19.01
CA LEU A 20 20.47 -15.41 19.51
C LEU A 20 21.93 -15.61 19.06
N LEU A 21 22.23 -15.36 17.79
CA LEU A 21 23.60 -15.42 17.25
C LEU A 21 24.53 -14.43 17.95
N PHE A 22 24.06 -13.21 18.21
CA PHE A 22 24.83 -12.20 18.93
C PHE A 22 25.12 -12.63 20.36
N VAL A 23 24.12 -13.11 21.10
CA VAL A 23 24.29 -13.63 22.47
C VAL A 23 25.24 -14.83 22.48
N TRP A 24 25.11 -15.73 21.51
CA TRP A 24 25.98 -16.91 21.40
C TRP A 24 27.43 -16.53 21.10
N LEU A 25 27.67 -15.64 20.12
CA LEU A 25 28.99 -15.10 19.81
C LEU A 25 29.59 -14.39 21.02
N TRP A 26 28.78 -13.61 21.75
CA TRP A 26 29.24 -12.91 22.93
C TRP A 26 29.67 -13.87 24.04
N LYS A 27 28.86 -14.91 24.32
CA LYS A 27 29.22 -15.98 25.27
C LYS A 27 30.55 -16.65 24.88
N LYS A 28 30.77 -16.92 23.59
CA LYS A 28 32.00 -17.57 23.10
C LYS A 28 33.23 -16.69 23.25
N LEU A 29 33.10 -15.38 23.05
CA LEU A 29 34.23 -14.46 23.04
C LEU A 29 34.74 -14.10 24.46
N LYS A 30 34.04 -14.46 25.55
CA LYS A 30 34.42 -14.21 26.96
C LYS A 30 34.85 -12.76 27.28
N LYS A 31 34.55 -11.80 26.40
CA LYS A 31 34.90 -10.39 26.55
C LYS A 31 33.74 -9.66 27.22
N LYS A 32 34.04 -8.73 28.14
CA LYS A 32 33.04 -7.80 28.68
C LYS A 32 32.43 -7.02 27.52
N ALA A 33 31.10 -6.82 27.52
CA ALA A 33 30.46 -5.98 26.50
C ALA A 33 31.09 -4.60 26.55
N VAL A 34 31.80 -4.24 25.48
CA VAL A 34 32.25 -2.87 25.26
C VAL A 34 31.05 -2.15 24.64
N ALA A 35 30.65 -1.01 25.19
CA ALA A 35 29.45 -0.28 24.75
C ALA A 35 29.38 -0.09 23.23
N GLY A 36 30.53 0.11 22.56
CA GLY A 36 30.61 0.23 21.11
C GLY A 36 30.18 -1.01 20.31
N GLY A 37 30.40 -2.23 20.82
CA GLY A 37 30.00 -3.47 20.15
C GLY A 37 28.49 -3.67 20.14
N THR A 38 27.82 -3.36 21.26
CA THR A 38 26.36 -3.41 21.36
C THR A 38 25.71 -2.33 20.49
N ILE A 39 26.21 -1.10 20.55
CA ILE A 39 25.70 0.01 19.72
C ILE A 39 25.89 -0.30 18.23
N GLY A 40 27.08 -0.77 17.83
CA GLY A 40 27.37 -1.14 16.43
C GLY A 40 26.48 -2.28 15.91
N PHE A 41 26.15 -3.27 16.76
CA PHE A 41 25.23 -4.34 16.39
C PHE A 41 23.82 -3.81 16.11
N PHE A 42 23.25 -3.00 17.01
CA PHE A 42 21.91 -2.45 16.80
C PHE A 42 21.84 -1.48 15.62
N VAL A 43 22.86 -0.62 15.43
CA VAL A 43 22.95 0.25 14.24
C VAL A 43 23.07 -0.59 12.97
N GLY A 44 23.86 -1.65 13.00
CA GLY A 44 24.00 -2.60 11.89
C GLY A 44 22.70 -3.31 11.55
N ILE A 45 21.92 -3.72 12.56
CA ILE A 45 20.57 -4.27 12.35
C ILE A 45 19.69 -3.23 11.68
N VAL A 46 19.57 -2.03 12.24
CA VAL A 46 18.70 -0.97 11.71
C VAL A 46 19.06 -0.64 10.27
N ALA A 47 20.36 -0.52 9.95
CA ALA A 47 20.83 -0.28 8.60
C ALA A 47 20.55 -1.46 7.66
N ALA A 48 20.82 -2.70 8.08
CA ALA A 48 20.56 -3.90 7.28
C ALA A 48 19.06 -4.08 7.02
N THR A 49 18.20 -3.85 8.02
CA THR A 49 16.74 -3.91 7.87
C THR A 49 16.20 -2.74 7.05
N GLY A 50 16.79 -1.56 7.16
CA GLY A 50 16.38 -0.38 6.39
C GLY A 50 16.77 -0.46 4.90
N ILE A 51 17.92 -1.09 4.60
CA ILE A 51 18.37 -1.34 3.22
C ILE A 51 17.60 -2.50 2.60
N MET A 52 17.09 -3.45 3.41
CA MET A 52 16.15 -4.46 2.95
C MET A 52 14.76 -3.87 2.70
N VAL A 53 14.71 -3.11 1.60
CA VAL A 53 13.59 -3.01 0.66
C VAL A 53 12.34 -2.34 1.22
N ILE A 54 12.09 -1.10 0.79
CA ILE A 54 10.75 -0.52 0.79
C ILE A 54 9.93 -1.35 -0.20
N PRO A 55 9.09 -2.30 0.27
CA PRO A 55 8.36 -3.16 -0.64
C PRO A 55 7.24 -2.34 -1.29
N SER A 56 6.91 -2.66 -2.54
CA SER A 56 5.69 -2.15 -3.13
C SER A 56 4.52 -2.94 -2.54
N HIS A 57 3.48 -2.22 -2.10
CA HIS A 57 2.25 -2.84 -1.64
C HIS A 57 1.44 -3.28 -2.86
N VAL A 58 1.02 -4.54 -2.89
CA VAL A 58 0.11 -5.05 -3.92
C VAL A 58 -1.18 -5.49 -3.26
N TYR A 59 -2.28 -4.85 -3.66
CA TYR A 59 -3.62 -5.18 -3.22
C TYR A 59 -4.34 -5.89 -4.37
N VAL A 60 -4.91 -7.05 -4.10
CA VAL A 60 -5.64 -7.85 -5.09
C VAL A 60 -7.09 -7.94 -4.64
N LEU A 61 -8.01 -7.34 -5.41
CA LEU A 61 -9.44 -7.43 -5.17
C LEU A 61 -9.91 -8.81 -5.61
N THR A 62 -10.49 -9.58 -4.67
CA THR A 62 -10.87 -10.99 -4.92
C THR A 62 -12.36 -11.20 -5.17
N GLY A 63 -13.17 -10.14 -5.02
CA GLY A 63 -14.62 -10.15 -5.22
C GLY A 63 -15.36 -9.77 -3.93
N GLY A 64 -16.57 -9.22 -4.08
CA GLY A 64 -17.32 -8.69 -2.94
C GLY A 64 -16.57 -7.52 -2.30
N HIS A 65 -16.48 -7.51 -0.97
CA HIS A 65 -15.72 -6.53 -0.19
C HIS A 65 -14.42 -7.14 0.39
N ASP A 66 -13.86 -8.15 -0.28
CA ASP A 66 -12.64 -8.81 0.14
C ASP A 66 -11.45 -8.45 -0.75
N TYR A 67 -10.27 -8.35 -0.13
CA TYR A 67 -9.01 -8.16 -0.82
C TYR A 67 -7.88 -8.93 -0.15
N SER A 68 -6.86 -9.26 -0.94
CA SER A 68 -5.61 -9.85 -0.46
C SER A 68 -4.49 -8.81 -0.52
N HIS A 69 -3.61 -8.82 0.48
CA HIS A 69 -2.49 -7.87 0.58
C HIS A 69 -1.14 -8.59 0.57
N TYR A 70 -0.30 -8.18 -0.37
CA TYR A 70 1.03 -8.74 -0.61
C TYR A 70 2.10 -7.66 -0.58
N LEU A 71 3.31 -8.10 -0.28
CA LEU A 71 4.52 -7.30 -0.45
C LEU A 71 5.30 -7.80 -1.67
N LEU A 72 5.73 -6.85 -2.50
CA LEU A 72 6.49 -7.09 -3.71
C LEU A 72 7.88 -6.46 -3.58
N TYR A 73 8.90 -7.31 -3.63
CA TYR A 73 10.31 -6.93 -3.47
C TYR A 73 11.06 -6.85 -4.81
N SER A 74 10.54 -7.52 -5.84
CA SER A 74 11.10 -7.61 -7.18
C SER A 74 9.98 -7.84 -8.18
N ALA A 75 10.27 -7.71 -9.48
CA ALA A 75 9.31 -8.12 -10.51
C ALA A 75 8.85 -9.57 -10.30
N THR A 76 7.56 -9.83 -10.48
CA THR A 76 6.95 -11.16 -10.33
C THR A 76 5.75 -11.26 -11.26
N ASP A 77 5.55 -12.43 -11.83
CA ASP A 77 4.35 -12.75 -12.58
C ASP A 77 3.19 -13.09 -11.65
N TYR A 78 2.03 -12.50 -11.91
CA TYR A 78 0.77 -12.78 -11.22
C TYR A 78 -0.23 -13.36 -12.22
N THR A 79 -0.73 -14.57 -11.93
CA THR A 79 -1.79 -15.21 -12.71
C THR A 79 -3.14 -14.90 -12.09
N LYS A 80 -3.98 -14.18 -12.83
CA LYS A 80 -5.35 -13.82 -12.45
C LYS A 80 -6.31 -15.01 -12.55
N LYS A 81 -7.52 -14.86 -11.98
CA LYS A 81 -8.62 -15.83 -12.08
C LYS A 81 -9.06 -16.08 -13.52
N ASP A 82 -8.96 -15.08 -14.40
CA ASP A 82 -9.20 -15.22 -15.85
C ASP A 82 -8.11 -16.02 -16.59
N LYS A 83 -7.10 -16.52 -15.86
CA LYS A 83 -5.91 -17.26 -16.33
C LYS A 83 -4.91 -16.44 -17.13
N THR A 84 -5.13 -15.15 -17.29
CA THR A 84 -4.12 -14.28 -17.90
C THR A 84 -3.05 -13.95 -16.86
N THR A 85 -1.83 -13.72 -17.34
CA THR A 85 -0.68 -13.40 -16.49
C THR A 85 -0.23 -11.99 -16.77
N ILE A 86 -0.01 -11.22 -15.70
CA ILE A 86 0.55 -9.88 -15.74
C ILE A 86 1.88 -9.88 -15.00
N GLN A 87 2.85 -9.13 -15.54
CA GLN A 87 4.09 -8.89 -14.83
C GLN A 87 3.90 -7.69 -13.90
N LEU A 88 4.02 -7.93 -12.60
CA LEU A 88 3.98 -6.89 -11.59
C LEU A 88 5.41 -6.45 -11.31
N GLU A 89 5.72 -5.19 -11.58
CA GLU A 89 6.98 -4.57 -11.19
C GLU A 89 6.86 -3.99 -9.78
N ALA A 90 7.98 -3.78 -9.09
CA ALA A 90 7.98 -3.20 -7.75
C ALA A 90 8.33 -1.70 -7.83
N PRO A 91 7.37 -0.81 -8.17
CA PRO A 91 7.64 0.61 -8.17
C PRO A 91 7.88 1.06 -6.72
N GLN A 92 9.09 1.51 -6.44
CA GLN A 92 9.45 1.99 -5.11
C GLN A 92 8.48 3.10 -4.69
N THR A 93 8.02 3.07 -3.44
CA THR A 93 7.10 4.07 -2.84
C THR A 93 5.70 4.15 -3.44
N GLN A 94 5.36 3.29 -4.40
CA GLN A 94 4.04 3.20 -5.01
C GLN A 94 3.37 1.86 -4.65
N CYS A 95 2.05 1.83 -4.77
CA CYS A 95 1.27 0.62 -4.57
C CYS A 95 0.53 0.25 -5.86
N ILE A 96 0.26 -1.04 -5.99
CA ILE A 96 -0.42 -1.63 -7.14
C ILE A 96 -1.77 -2.14 -6.66
N LEU A 97 -2.81 -1.80 -7.39
CA LEU A 97 -4.14 -2.37 -7.20
C LEU A 97 -4.45 -3.25 -8.40
N VAL A 98 -4.64 -4.55 -8.15
CA VAL A 98 -5.05 -5.54 -9.13
C VAL A 98 -6.53 -5.86 -8.90
N ASN A 99 -7.35 -5.70 -9.93
CA ASN A 99 -8.74 -6.13 -9.91
C ASN A 99 -8.82 -7.55 -10.48
N ASP A 100 -8.91 -8.56 -9.62
CA ASP A 100 -9.01 -9.96 -10.05
C ASP A 100 -10.47 -10.46 -10.01
N THR A 101 -11.37 -9.61 -10.49
CA THR A 101 -12.81 -9.83 -10.49
C THR A 101 -13.43 -9.37 -11.81
N ASP A 102 -14.71 -9.70 -12.00
CA ASP A 102 -15.55 -9.28 -13.12
C ASP A 102 -16.24 -7.91 -12.92
N LYS A 103 -16.04 -7.26 -11.77
CA LYS A 103 -16.64 -5.97 -11.43
C LYS A 103 -15.70 -4.81 -11.73
N VAL A 104 -16.26 -3.61 -11.89
CA VAL A 104 -15.48 -2.36 -11.99
C VAL A 104 -15.32 -1.77 -10.59
N TYR A 105 -14.12 -1.28 -10.27
CA TYR A 105 -13.88 -0.51 -9.04
C TYR A 105 -13.40 0.89 -9.35
N ALA A 106 -13.56 1.79 -8.40
CA ALA A 106 -12.98 3.12 -8.43
C ALA A 106 -12.02 3.29 -7.25
N VAL A 107 -10.96 4.07 -7.50
CA VAL A 107 -10.05 4.56 -6.49
C VAL A 107 -10.16 6.07 -6.46
N ASP A 108 -10.62 6.59 -5.34
CA ASP A 108 -10.73 8.02 -5.08
C ASP A 108 -9.56 8.46 -4.21
N GLU A 109 -8.98 9.61 -4.55
CA GLU A 109 -8.00 10.28 -3.70
C GLU A 109 -8.70 11.38 -2.90
N VAL A 110 -8.69 11.27 -1.57
CA VAL A 110 -9.35 12.22 -0.67
C VAL A 110 -8.29 13.04 0.04
N ILE A 111 -8.30 14.36 -0.19
CA ILE A 111 -7.32 15.29 0.37
C ILE A 111 -7.97 16.05 1.53
N TYR A 112 -7.50 15.80 2.75
CA TYR A 112 -7.92 16.49 3.96
C TYR A 112 -7.08 17.75 4.20
N GLY A 113 -7.71 18.79 4.73
CA GLY A 113 -7.05 20.07 5.05
C GLY A 113 -7.00 21.06 3.87
N TYR A 114 -7.53 20.69 2.71
CA TYR A 114 -7.58 21.54 1.52
C TYR A 114 -9.03 21.85 1.14
N THR A 115 -9.34 23.11 0.84
CA THR A 115 -10.69 23.59 0.47
C THR A 115 -10.97 23.57 -1.04
N GLY A 116 -10.12 22.91 -1.84
CA GLY A 116 -10.14 23.00 -3.30
C GLY A 116 -10.14 21.65 -4.03
N GLY A 117 -11.15 20.82 -3.78
CA GLY A 117 -11.48 19.70 -4.67
C GLY A 117 -11.06 18.31 -4.17
N ASN A 118 -11.97 17.36 -4.37
CA ASN A 118 -11.69 15.93 -4.24
C ASN A 118 -10.68 15.52 -5.32
N GLY A 119 -9.79 14.58 -5.00
CA GLY A 119 -8.76 14.11 -5.91
C GLY A 119 -9.32 13.31 -7.10
N ASN A 120 -8.41 12.92 -7.99
CA ASN A 120 -8.76 12.24 -9.24
C ASN A 120 -9.35 10.85 -8.96
N VAL A 121 -10.54 10.60 -9.52
CA VAL A 121 -11.14 9.26 -9.56
C VAL A 121 -10.43 8.44 -10.64
N LYS A 122 -9.92 7.26 -10.29
CA LYS A 122 -9.37 6.29 -11.24
C LYS A 122 -10.21 5.03 -11.24
N THR A 123 -10.73 4.65 -12.40
CA THR A 123 -11.42 3.35 -12.55
C THR A 123 -10.41 2.22 -12.74
N VAL A 124 -10.77 1.04 -12.24
CA VAL A 124 -10.01 -0.20 -12.38
C VAL A 124 -10.92 -1.22 -13.04
N GLU A 125 -10.70 -1.42 -14.33
CA GLU A 125 -11.49 -2.34 -15.14
C GLU A 125 -11.35 -3.79 -14.66
N PRO A 126 -12.33 -4.66 -14.95
CA PRO A 126 -12.26 -6.09 -14.66
C PRO A 126 -10.96 -6.69 -15.17
N TYR A 127 -10.34 -7.53 -14.33
CA TYR A 127 -9.08 -8.20 -14.66
C TYR A 127 -7.95 -7.24 -15.09
N SER A 128 -7.96 -5.99 -14.64
CA SER A 128 -6.89 -5.02 -14.91
C SER A 128 -6.07 -4.72 -13.65
N HIS A 129 -5.03 -3.90 -13.81
CA HIS A 129 -4.29 -3.36 -12.68
C HIS A 129 -3.93 -1.90 -12.94
N ILE A 130 -3.75 -1.15 -11.85
CA ILE A 130 -3.25 0.23 -11.90
C ILE A 130 -2.13 0.42 -10.88
N ILE A 131 -1.22 1.34 -11.19
CA ILE A 131 -0.19 1.81 -10.28
C ILE A 131 -0.64 3.15 -9.69
N LEU A 132 -0.63 3.22 -8.37
CA LEU A 132 -1.09 4.36 -7.58
C LEU A 132 0.14 5.06 -6.99
N ASN A 133 0.19 6.38 -7.12
CA ASN A 133 1.30 7.20 -6.64
C ASN A 133 1.24 7.43 -5.11
N HIS A 134 1.07 6.35 -4.37
CA HIS A 134 0.90 6.28 -2.92
C HIS A 134 1.54 5.00 -2.42
N SER A 135 2.12 5.04 -1.22
CA SER A 135 2.77 3.85 -0.64
C SER A 135 1.79 2.73 -0.27
N LYS A 136 0.52 3.07 0.00
CA LYS A 136 -0.54 2.15 0.39
C LYS A 136 -1.91 2.70 0.01
N ILE A 137 -2.93 1.84 0.13
CA ILE A 137 -4.34 2.23 0.10
C ILE A 137 -4.83 2.29 1.56
N ASP A 138 -5.62 3.30 1.90
CA ASP A 138 -6.01 3.58 3.28
C ASP A 138 -7.35 2.97 3.65
N CYS A 139 -8.32 3.01 2.73
CA CYS A 139 -9.69 2.55 2.96
C CYS A 139 -10.16 1.62 1.84
N PHE A 140 -10.85 0.54 2.19
CA PHE A 140 -11.41 -0.43 1.26
C PHE A 140 -12.89 -0.67 1.57
N PHE A 141 -13.74 -0.42 0.58
CA PHE A 141 -15.16 -0.76 0.56
C PHE A 141 -16.02 -0.13 1.66
N ASP A 142 -15.50 0.89 2.35
CA ASP A 142 -16.32 1.75 3.19
C ASP A 142 -17.34 2.50 2.31
N ASP A 143 -18.54 2.80 2.84
CA ASP A 143 -19.60 3.49 2.10
C ASP A 143 -19.21 4.93 1.72
N GLU A 144 -18.47 5.60 2.60
CA GLU A 144 -17.95 6.95 2.42
C GLU A 144 -16.55 7.06 3.04
N PRO A 145 -15.65 7.90 2.49
CA PRO A 145 -14.38 8.17 3.13
C PRO A 145 -14.64 8.91 4.47
N PRO A 146 -13.75 8.77 5.47
CA PRO A 146 -13.93 9.43 6.75
C PRO A 146 -14.17 10.94 6.59
N ALA A 147 -15.17 11.52 7.27
CA ALA A 147 -15.43 12.96 7.15
C ALA A 147 -14.30 13.83 7.72
N SER A 148 -13.53 13.27 8.67
CA SER A 148 -12.39 13.92 9.29
C SER A 148 -11.35 12.89 9.70
N ILE A 149 -10.10 13.32 9.76
CA ILE A 149 -8.99 12.50 10.26
C ILE A 149 -8.22 13.27 11.33
N GLU A 150 -7.73 12.55 12.33
CA GLU A 150 -6.80 13.12 13.30
C GLU A 150 -5.37 12.97 12.76
N THR A 151 -4.71 14.11 12.53
CA THR A 151 -3.32 14.14 12.07
C THR A 151 -2.46 14.91 13.07
N LYS A 152 -1.28 14.36 13.38
CA LYS A 152 -0.26 15.02 14.21
C LYS A 152 0.47 16.15 13.47
N SER A 153 0.25 16.28 12.16
CA SER A 153 0.88 17.28 11.31
C SER A 153 -0.13 18.34 10.89
N SER A 154 0.31 19.59 10.78
CA SER A 154 -0.52 20.70 10.31
C SER A 154 -0.63 20.79 8.78
N GLY A 155 -0.35 19.69 8.06
CA GLY A 155 -0.30 19.64 6.61
C GLY A 155 -1.52 18.94 5.99
N ASN A 156 -1.64 19.06 4.67
CA ASN A 156 -2.61 18.30 3.90
C ASN A 156 -2.25 16.81 3.95
N VAL A 157 -3.26 15.96 4.12
CA VAL A 157 -3.10 14.51 4.11
C VAL A 157 -3.98 13.96 3.00
N SER A 158 -3.38 13.17 2.12
CA SER A 158 -4.10 12.48 1.06
C SER A 158 -4.28 11.01 1.45
N MET A 159 -5.49 10.48 1.26
CA MET A 159 -5.83 9.08 1.47
C MET A 159 -6.42 8.47 0.21
N LEU A 160 -6.13 7.20 -0.03
CA LEU A 160 -6.77 6.44 -1.10
C LEU A 160 -7.92 5.60 -0.58
N TRP A 161 -9.06 5.71 -1.25
CA TRP A 161 -10.28 4.97 -0.94
C TRP A 161 -10.72 4.15 -2.16
N VAL A 162 -10.84 2.83 -1.96
CA VAL A 162 -11.31 1.89 -2.99
C VAL A 162 -12.76 1.55 -2.74
N ARG A 163 -13.58 1.58 -3.79
CA ARG A 163 -15.00 1.21 -3.73
C ARG A 163 -15.46 0.51 -5.01
N GLU A 164 -16.52 -0.28 -4.92
CA GLU A 164 -17.18 -0.83 -6.10
C GLU A 164 -17.82 0.30 -6.92
N TYR A 165 -17.56 0.34 -8.23
CA TYR A 165 -18.09 1.38 -9.11
C TYR A 165 -19.49 0.95 -9.59
N LYS A 166 -20.51 1.64 -9.09
CA LYS A 166 -21.91 1.35 -9.43
C LYS A 166 -22.37 2.23 -10.60
N LYS A 167 -23.36 1.75 -11.34
CA LYS A 167 -23.94 2.48 -12.48
C LYS A 167 -24.51 3.86 -12.08
N GLU A 168 -24.92 4.01 -10.82
CA GLU A 168 -25.37 5.27 -10.22
C GLU A 168 -24.23 6.32 -10.11
N ASP A 169 -22.99 5.87 -10.00
CA ASP A 169 -21.82 6.76 -9.91
C ASP A 169 -21.54 7.45 -11.24
N VAL A 170 -21.83 6.80 -12.36
CA VAL A 170 -21.72 7.39 -13.71
C VAL A 170 -22.59 8.64 -13.83
N LEU A 171 -23.81 8.60 -13.29
CA LEU A 171 -24.72 9.75 -13.32
C LEU A 171 -24.19 10.90 -12.46
N ARG A 172 -23.65 10.58 -11.27
CA ARG A 172 -23.05 11.57 -10.36
C ARG A 172 -21.83 12.24 -10.99
N ASP A 173 -20.99 11.47 -11.66
CA ASP A 173 -19.80 11.98 -12.34
C ASP A 173 -20.19 12.85 -13.56
N GLN A 174 -21.22 12.46 -14.31
CA GLN A 174 -21.78 13.27 -15.41
C GLN A 174 -22.39 14.59 -14.92
N GLU A 175 -23.11 14.59 -13.80
CA GLU A 175 -23.67 15.81 -13.21
C GLU A 175 -22.57 16.76 -12.72
N LYS A 176 -21.53 16.23 -12.06
CA LYS A 176 -20.35 17.03 -11.66
C LYS A 176 -19.65 17.65 -12.86
N LEU A 177 -19.44 16.88 -13.94
CA LEU A 177 -18.82 17.39 -15.16
C LEU A 177 -19.68 18.49 -15.80
N ARG A 178 -21.00 18.33 -15.84
CA ARG A 178 -21.91 19.37 -16.35
C ARG A 178 -21.81 20.66 -15.53
N HIS A 179 -21.82 20.56 -14.20
CA HIS A 179 -21.70 21.72 -13.33
C HIS A 179 -20.33 22.42 -13.47
N LEU A 180 -19.24 21.67 -13.65
CA LEU A 180 -17.92 22.26 -13.90
C LEU A 180 -17.85 22.97 -15.26
N GLN A 181 -18.49 22.41 -16.29
CA GLN A 181 -18.57 23.06 -17.60
C GLN A 181 -19.38 24.37 -17.55
N GLU A 182 -20.47 24.42 -16.78
CA GLU A 182 -21.26 25.64 -16.57
C GLU A 182 -20.42 26.72 -15.86
N LEU A 183 -19.69 26.37 -14.79
CA LEU A 183 -18.81 27.30 -14.08
C LEU A 183 -17.65 27.85 -14.92
N LEU A 184 -17.18 27.09 -15.91
CA LEU A 184 -16.11 27.52 -16.82
C LEU A 184 -16.60 28.36 -18.01
N SER A 185 -17.93 28.45 -18.18
CA SER A 185 -18.56 29.21 -19.28
C SER A 185 -19.03 30.61 -18.88
N GLU A 186 -18.94 30.95 -17.58
CA GLU A 186 -19.20 32.28 -17.02
C GLU A 186 -17.89 33.09 -16.85
#